data_AF-A0A936BJL2-F1
#
_entry.id   AF-A0A936BJL2-F1
#
_cell.length_a   1.000
_cell.length_b   1.000
_cell.length_c   1.000
_cell.angle_alpha   90.00
_cell.angle_beta   90.00
_cell.angle_gamma   90.00
#
_symmetry.space_group_name_H-M   'P 1'
#
loop_
_entity.id
_entity.type
_entity.pdbx_description
1 polymer ?
#
loop_
_entity_poly.entity_id
_entity_poly.type
_entity_poly.pdbx_seq_one_letter_code
_entity_poly.pdbx_strand_id
1 'polypeptide(L)'
;MIDLIKKTVLAGIGATVVTKEKIEAALQDLVKQGKVSTDEAKTLAAKLAEDGRKEWETTSHDLGERIRDLLAKADYARKSEVAQLERRVQLLEEKVEAMFKLPSS
;
A
#
# COMPACT_ATOMS: atom_id res chain seq x y z
N MET A 1 -7.75 22.12 19.79
CA MET A 1 -6.90 23.20 19.24
C MET A 1 -5.94 22.71 18.16
N ILE A 2 -5.15 21.64 18.39
CA ILE A 2 -4.24 21.05 17.38
C ILE A 2 -4.96 20.66 16.06
N ASP A 3 -6.16 20.10 16.15
CA ASP A 3 -6.94 19.72 14.95
C ASP A 3 -7.32 20.90 14.07
N LEU A 4 -7.55 22.07 14.68
CA LEU A 4 -7.87 23.27 13.92
C LEU A 4 -6.64 23.72 13.15
N ILE A 5 -5.47 23.77 13.81
CA ILE A 5 -4.18 24.09 13.17
C ILE A 5 -3.88 23.13 12.01
N LYS A 6 -4.07 21.81 12.21
CA LYS A 6 -3.90 20.80 11.14
C LYS A 6 -4.80 21.10 9.95
N LYS A 7 -6.08 21.42 10.19
CA LYS A 7 -7.06 21.75 9.13
C LYS A 7 -6.73 23.06 8.41
N THR A 8 -6.27 24.10 9.11
CA THR A 8 -5.88 25.37 8.49
C THR A 8 -4.61 25.24 7.65
N VAL A 9 -3.64 24.43 8.10
CA VAL A 9 -2.42 24.12 7.36
C VAL A 9 -2.75 23.35 6.07
N LEU A 10 -3.61 22.33 6.13
CA LEU A 10 -4.09 21.61 4.94
C LEU A 10 -4.82 22.54 3.96
N ALA A 11 -5.65 23.47 4.47
CA ALA A 11 -6.38 24.42 3.63
C ALA A 11 -5.47 25.45 2.96
N GLY A 12 -4.36 25.84 3.61
CA GLY A 12 -3.39 26.81 3.06
C GLY A 12 -2.42 26.21 2.04
N ILE A 13 -2.16 24.90 2.09
CA ILE A 13 -1.23 24.21 1.19
C ILE A 13 -1.96 23.59 -0.02
N GLY A 14 -3.26 23.35 0.08
CA GLY A 14 -4.06 22.63 -0.92
C GLY A 14 -3.90 21.12 -0.82
N ALA A 15 -4.65 20.35 -1.63
CA ALA A 15 -4.65 18.87 -1.62
C ALA A 15 -3.37 18.21 -2.20
N THR A 16 -2.25 18.94 -2.21
CA THR A 16 -0.96 18.43 -2.66
C THR A 16 -0.24 17.69 -1.53
N VAL A 17 0.75 16.87 -1.90
CA VAL A 17 1.64 16.15 -0.98
C VAL A 17 2.17 17.09 0.11
N VAL A 18 1.85 16.76 1.36
CA VAL A 18 2.36 17.47 2.54
C VAL A 18 3.79 16.99 2.79
N THR A 19 4.79 17.80 2.47
CA THR A 19 6.21 17.51 2.76
C THR A 19 6.65 18.14 4.07
N LYS A 20 7.79 17.67 4.60
CA LYS A 20 8.40 18.23 5.82
C LYS A 20 8.65 19.73 5.68
N GLU A 21 9.16 20.18 4.54
CA GLU A 21 9.44 21.59 4.25
C GLU A 21 8.17 22.44 4.26
N LYS A 22 7.05 21.88 3.78
CA LYS A 22 5.75 22.56 3.79
C LYS A 22 5.17 22.70 5.20
N ILE A 23 5.35 21.68 6.04
CA ILE A 23 4.96 21.73 7.45
C ILE A 23 5.79 22.76 8.19
N GLU A 24 7.10 22.76 8.00
CA GLU A 24 8.01 23.73 8.62
C GLU A 24 7.66 25.17 8.22
N ALA A 25 7.43 25.41 6.92
CA ALA A 25 7.01 26.72 6.43
C ALA A 25 5.68 27.19 7.05
N ALA A 26 4.68 26.30 7.11
CA ALA A 26 3.38 26.62 7.68
C ALA A 26 3.45 26.94 9.18
N LEU A 27 4.26 26.19 9.94
CA LEU A 27 4.51 26.47 11.35
C LEU A 27 5.23 27.80 11.54
N GLN A 28 6.19 28.12 10.66
CA GLN A 28 6.93 29.39 10.71
C GLN A 28 6.02 30.60 10.44
N ASP A 29 5.07 30.47 9.53
CA ASP A 29 4.10 31.54 9.25
C ASP A 29 3.12 31.74 10.41
N LEU A 30 2.75 30.68 11.14
CA LEU A 30 1.97 30.79 12.37
C LEU A 30 2.74 31.52 13.49
N VAL A 31 4.06 31.33 13.56
CA VAL A 31 4.93 32.09 14.48
C VAL A 31 4.98 33.56 14.08
N LYS A 32 5.18 33.87 12.78
CA LYS A 32 5.18 35.26 12.28
C LYS A 32 3.86 35.99 12.53
N GLN A 33 2.74 35.26 12.48
CA GLN A 33 1.41 35.79 12.79
C GLN A 33 1.14 35.94 14.30
N GLY A 34 2.10 35.57 15.16
CA GLY A 34 1.95 35.61 16.62
C GLY A 34 0.95 34.60 17.18
N LYS A 35 0.52 33.62 16.38
CA LYS A 35 -0.50 32.63 16.74
C LYS A 35 0.06 31.45 17.52
N VAL A 36 1.37 31.20 17.37
CA VAL A 36 2.10 30.09 18.00
C VAL A 36 3.48 30.61 18.39
N SER A 37 3.97 30.24 19.57
CA SER A 37 5.34 30.58 19.96
C SER A 37 6.38 29.74 19.20
N THR A 38 7.61 30.22 19.12
CA THR A 38 8.71 29.47 18.47
C THR A 38 8.92 28.08 19.09
N ASP A 39 8.74 27.95 20.40
CA ASP A 39 8.92 26.68 21.11
C ASP A 39 7.76 25.71 20.88
N GLU A 40 6.53 26.21 20.81
CA GLU A 40 5.36 25.40 20.43
C GLU A 40 5.47 24.90 18.99
N ALA A 41 5.94 25.75 18.07
CA ALA A 41 6.17 25.35 16.68
C ALA A 41 7.21 24.24 16.56
N LYS A 42 8.33 24.33 17.29
CA LYS A 42 9.35 23.26 17.34
C LYS A 42 8.78 21.97 17.91
N THR A 43 7.99 22.06 18.98
CA THR A 43 7.36 20.90 19.62
C THR A 43 6.38 20.21 18.68
N LEU A 44 5.56 20.99 17.95
CA LEU A 44 4.64 20.47 16.94
C LEU A 44 5.38 19.79 15.79
N ALA A 45 6.44 20.40 15.27
CA ALA A 45 7.26 19.81 14.21
C ALA A 45 7.88 18.47 14.64
N ALA A 46 8.44 18.41 15.86
CA ALA A 46 9.02 17.19 16.40
C ALA A 46 7.98 16.07 16.55
N LYS A 47 6.80 16.41 17.08
CA LYS A 47 5.68 15.47 17.24
C LYS A 47 5.16 14.95 15.90
N LEU A 48 4.96 15.83 14.92
CA LEU A 48 4.54 15.45 13.56
C LEU A 48 5.56 14.50 12.90
N ALA A 49 6.86 14.75 13.09
CA ALA A 49 7.90 13.88 12.55
C ALA A 49 7.95 12.51 13.26
N GLU A 50 7.71 12.46 14.56
CA GLU A 50 7.66 11.21 15.31
C GLU A 50 6.41 10.38 14.98
N ASP A 51 5.24 11.01 14.99
CA ASP A 51 3.97 10.37 14.63
C ASP A 51 4.04 9.84 13.19
N GLY A 52 4.55 10.65 12.27
CA GLY A 52 4.74 10.24 10.87
C GLY A 52 5.69 9.05 10.70
N ARG A 53 6.75 8.95 11.51
CA ARG A 53 7.65 7.77 11.49
C ARG A 53 6.94 6.51 11.96
N LYS A 54 6.24 6.58 13.10
CA LYS A 54 5.50 5.43 13.65
C LYS A 54 4.43 4.95 12.67
N GLU A 55 3.65 5.88 12.13
CA GLU A 55 2.56 5.56 11.21
C GLU A 55 3.08 5.00 9.88
N TRP A 56 4.22 5.50 9.39
CA TRP A 56 4.91 4.93 8.25
C TRP A 56 5.36 3.49 8.50
N GLU A 57 5.96 3.21 9.65
CA GLU A 57 6.46 1.88 10.00
C GLU A 57 5.31 0.85 10.06
N THR A 58 4.23 1.16 10.79
CA THR A 58 3.04 0.30 10.85
C THR A 58 2.38 0.12 9.48
N THR A 59 2.19 1.21 8.74
CA THR A 59 1.55 1.15 7.42
C THR A 59 2.40 0.37 6.41
N SER A 60 3.72 0.54 6.43
CA SER A 60 4.64 -0.16 5.54
C SER A 60 4.64 -1.67 5.79
N HIS A 61 4.56 -2.08 7.06
CA HIS A 61 4.45 -3.48 7.44
C HIS A 61 3.15 -4.10 6.92
N ASP A 62 2.02 -3.47 7.21
CA ASP A 62 0.69 -3.95 6.79
C ASP A 62 0.54 -3.97 5.27
N LEU A 63 1.12 -2.98 4.58
CA LEU A 63 1.15 -2.95 3.13
C LEU A 63 2.02 -4.07 2.55
N GLY A 64 3.18 -4.33 3.16
CA GLY A 64 4.05 -5.44 2.78
C GLY A 64 3.36 -6.80 2.92
N GLU A 65 2.68 -7.04 4.04
CA GLU A 65 1.85 -8.22 4.28
C GLU A 65 0.77 -8.38 3.19
N ARG A 66 0.01 -7.32 2.90
CA ARG A 66 -1.03 -7.35 1.87
C ARG A 66 -0.49 -7.66 0.48
N ILE A 67 0.66 -7.08 0.10
CA ILE A 67 1.30 -7.35 -1.19
C ILE A 67 1.74 -8.82 -1.27
N ARG A 68 2.35 -9.35 -0.20
CA ARG A 68 2.73 -10.78 -0.12
C ARG A 68 1.52 -11.69 -0.28
N ASP A 69 0.43 -11.41 0.41
CA ASP A 69 -0.81 -12.17 0.32
C ASP A 69 -1.40 -12.18 -1.10
N LEU A 70 -1.39 -11.02 -1.77
CA LEU A 70 -1.88 -10.91 -3.14
C LEU A 70 -1.01 -11.72 -4.12
N LEU A 71 0.32 -11.64 -3.98
CA LEU A 71 1.25 -12.41 -4.80
C LEU A 71 1.09 -13.91 -4.57
N ALA A 72 0.97 -14.35 -3.31
CA ALA A 72 0.75 -15.75 -2.97
C ALA A 72 -0.56 -16.30 -3.56
N LYS A 73 -1.65 -15.52 -3.49
CA LYS A 73 -2.94 -15.88 -4.09
C LYS A 73 -2.86 -15.98 -5.62
N ALA A 74 -2.13 -15.06 -6.27
CA ALA A 74 -1.94 -15.09 -7.71
C ALA A 74 -1.14 -16.33 -8.17
N ASP A 75 -0.06 -16.68 -7.46
CA ASP A 75 0.73 -17.87 -7.76
C ASP A 75 -0.06 -19.17 -7.53
N TYR A 76 -0.88 -19.22 -6.47
CA TYR A 76 -1.77 -20.35 -6.23
C TYR A 76 -2.80 -20.52 -7.36
N ALA A 77 -3.42 -19.43 -7.81
CA ALA A 77 -4.36 -19.45 -8.93
C ALA A 77 -3.71 -20.00 -10.21
N ARG A 78 -2.50 -19.55 -10.55
CA ARG A 78 -1.75 -20.05 -11.72
C ARG A 78 -1.45 -21.55 -11.62
N LYS A 79 -1.01 -22.03 -10.45
CA LYS A 79 -0.75 -23.47 -10.23
C LYS A 79 -2.02 -24.30 -10.39
N SER A 80 -3.16 -23.80 -9.91
CA SER A 80 -4.47 -24.43 -10.10
C SER A 80 -4.84 -24.56 -11.58
N GLU A 81 -4.66 -23.49 -12.36
CA GLU A 81 -4.93 -23.49 -13.80
C GLU A 81 -4.04 -24.50 -14.54
N VAL A 82 -2.74 -24.54 -14.22
CA VAL A 82 -1.80 -25.52 -14.80
C VAL A 82 -2.22 -26.95 -14.47
N ALA A 83 -2.52 -27.26 -13.21
CA ALA A 83 -2.97 -28.60 -12.82
C ALA A 83 -4.29 -29.02 -13.49
N GLN A 84 -5.18 -28.06 -13.79
CA GLN A 84 -6.40 -28.35 -14.54
C GLN A 84 -6.09 -28.66 -16.02
N LEU A 85 -5.15 -27.94 -16.63
CA LEU A 85 -4.69 -28.22 -17.99
C LEU A 85 -4.00 -29.59 -18.08
N GLU A 86 -3.12 -29.92 -17.13
CA GLU A 86 -2.45 -31.23 -17.07
C GLU A 86 -3.47 -32.38 -17.03
N ARG A 87 -4.49 -32.28 -16.16
CA ARG A 87 -5.57 -33.29 -16.12
C ARG A 87 -6.33 -33.40 -17.45
N ARG A 88 -6.59 -32.28 -18.13
CA ARG A 88 -7.26 -32.28 -19.43
C ARG A 88 -6.40 -32.94 -20.49
N VAL A 89 -5.09 -32.67 -20.48
CA VAL A 89 -4.14 -33.30 -21.41
C VAL A 89 -4.10 -34.80 -21.17
N GLN A 90 -3.96 -35.24 -19.91
CA GLN A 90 -3.93 -36.66 -19.57
C GLN A 90 -5.20 -37.41 -20.02
N LEU A 91 -6.38 -36.82 -19.79
CA LEU A 91 -7.65 -37.39 -20.27
C LEU A 91 -7.74 -37.46 -21.80
N LEU A 92 -7.12 -36.52 -22.52
CA LEU A 92 -7.07 -36.57 -23.97
C LEU A 92 -6.09 -37.63 -24.45
N GLU A 93 -4.93 -37.75 -23.82
CA GLU A 93 -3.94 -38.78 -24.10
C GLU A 93 -4.53 -40.18 -23.92
N GLU A 94 -5.23 -40.44 -22.81
CA GLU A 94 -5.92 -41.71 -22.56
C GLU A 94 -6.97 -42.04 -23.62
N LYS A 95 -7.74 -41.03 -24.07
CA LYS A 95 -8.74 -41.21 -25.14
C LYS A 95 -8.10 -41.50 -26.49
N VAL A 96 -7.01 -40.81 -26.81
CA VAL A 96 -6.26 -41.04 -28.05
C VAL A 96 -5.66 -42.44 -28.03
N GLU A 97 -5.05 -42.86 -26.92
CA GLU A 97 -4.51 -44.20 -26.76
C GLU A 97 -5.59 -45.28 -26.87
N ALA A 98 -6.78 -45.05 -26.29
CA ALA A 98 -7.93 -45.93 -26.45
C ALA A 98 -8.43 -46.00 -27.91
N MET A 99 -8.42 -44.89 -28.65
CA MET A 99 -8.76 -44.88 -30.08
C MET A 99 -7.75 -45.67 -30.93
N PHE A 100 -6.45 -45.59 -30.61
CA PHE A 100 -5.42 -46.35 -31.32
C PHE A 100 -5.37 -47.84 -30.94
N LYS A 101 -5.94 -48.23 -29.78
CA LYS A 101 -6.06 -49.64 -29.35
C LYS A 101 -7.31 -50.36 -29.86
N LEU A 102 -8.25 -49.66 -30.51
CA LEU A 102 -9.36 -50.31 -31.20
C LEU A 102 -8.84 -50.98 -32.49
N PRO A 103 -9.01 -52.30 -32.67
CA PRO A 103 -8.60 -52.97 -33.90
C PRO A 103 -9.43 -52.40 -35.05
N SER A 104 -8.76 -51.84 -36.06
CA SER A 104 -9.34 -51.61 -37.37
C SER A 104 -9.97 -52.91 -37.85
N SER A 105 -11.31 -52.95 -37.91
CA SER A 105 -12.05 -54.00 -38.63
C SER A 105 -11.74 -53.95 -40.12
#